data_AF-A0A969DVF7-F1
#
_entry.id   AF-A0A969DVF7-F1
#
_cell.length_a   1.000
_cell.length_b   1.000
_cell.length_c   1.000
_cell.angle_alpha   90.00
_cell.angle_beta   90.00
_cell.angle_gamma   90.00
#
_symmetry.space_group_name_H-M   'P 1'
#
loop_
_entity.id
_entity.type
_entity.pdbx_description
1 polymer ?
#
loop_
_entity_poly.entity_id
_entity_poly.type
_entity_poly.pdbx_seq_one_letter_code
_entity_poly.pdbx_strand_id
1 'polypeptide(L)' 'MGSPARNVIGTPLEACCNDPVTGYYRDGFCNTGAGDFGAHVVCAQMTPAFLEFSKAHGMI' A
#
# COMPACT_ATOMS: atom_id res chain seq x y z
N MET A 1 -16.17 13.57 -8.25
CA MET A 1 -16.15 12.16 -7.84
C MET A 1 -15.10 11.47 -8.69
N GLY A 2 -13.93 11.16 -8.12
CA GLY A 2 -12.83 10.55 -8.86
C GLY A 2 -13.20 9.13 -9.29
N SER A 3 -12.71 8.70 -10.45
CA SER A 3 -12.87 7.31 -10.87
C SER A 3 -12.28 6.35 -9.82
N PRO A 4 -12.87 5.16 -9.62
CA PRO A 4 -12.35 4.19 -8.67
C PRO A 4 -10.89 3.84 -9.02
N ALA A 5 -10.05 3.69 -7.99
CA ALA A 5 -8.67 3.27 -8.15
C ALA A 5 -8.60 1.92 -8.87
N ARG A 6 -7.57 1.74 -9.70
CA ARG A 6 -7.35 0.51 -10.47
C ARG A 6 -6.04 -0.12 -10.08
N ASN A 7 -5.98 -1.44 -10.14
CA ASN A 7 -4.73 -2.18 -9.99
C ASN A 7 -3.92 -2.18 -11.30
N VAL A 8 -2.74 -2.81 -11.27
CA VAL A 8 -1.80 -2.85 -12.40
C VAL A 8 -2.33 -3.58 -13.64
N ILE A 9 -3.38 -4.39 -13.53
CA ILE A 9 -4.03 -5.07 -14.67
C ILE A 9 -5.29 -4.32 -15.17
N GLY A 10 -5.57 -3.13 -14.63
CA GLY A 10 -6.64 -2.24 -15.10
C GLY A 10 -8.03 -2.53 -14.52
N THR A 11 -8.17 -3.54 -13.66
CA THR A 11 -9.42 -3.85 -12.96
C THR A 11 -9.53 -3.01 -11.66
N PRO A 12 -10.70 -2.96 -11.00
CA PRO A 12 -10.85 -2.24 -9.74
C PRO A 12 -9.82 -2.68 -8.69
N LEU A 13 -9.32 -1.73 -7.91
CA LEU A 13 -8.37 -2.01 -6.83
C LEU A 13 -9.07 -2.80 -5.71
N GLU A 14 -8.46 -3.90 -5.30
CA GLU A 14 -8.92 -4.76 -4.20
C GLU A 14 -8.27 -4.36 -2.87
N ALA A 15 -8.87 -4.80 -1.76
CA ALA A 15 -8.31 -4.58 -0.44
C ALA A 15 -7.00 -5.36 -0.28
N CYS A 16 -5.96 -4.69 0.22
CA CYS A 16 -4.67 -5.32 0.49
C CYS A 16 -4.67 -6.05 1.85
N CYS A 17 -5.12 -5.39 2.93
CA CYS A 17 -5.23 -6.01 4.25
C CYS A 17 -6.14 -5.19 5.19
N ASN A 18 -6.97 -5.87 5.97
CA ASN A 18 -7.90 -5.26 6.94
C ASN A 18 -7.59 -5.64 8.40
N ASP A 19 -6.68 -6.57 8.64
CA ASP A 19 -6.25 -6.97 9.98
C ASP A 19 -4.79 -7.44 9.93
N PRO A 20 -3.82 -6.57 10.24
CA PRO A 20 -3.99 -5.14 10.58
C PRO A 20 -4.44 -4.30 9.36
N VAL A 21 -5.20 -3.22 9.62
CA VAL A 21 -5.62 -2.29 8.56
C VAL A 21 -4.42 -1.58 7.92
N THR A 22 -4.29 -1.69 6.60
CA THR A 22 -3.20 -1.07 5.80
C THR A 22 -3.66 0.17 5.01
N GLY A 23 -2.79 0.68 4.13
CA GLY A 23 -3.05 1.80 3.23
C GLY A 23 -2.70 3.16 3.84
N TYR A 24 -2.25 4.13 3.02
CA TYR A 24 -1.93 5.48 3.50
C TYR A 24 -3.12 6.13 4.20
N TYR A 25 -4.33 5.98 3.63
CA TYR A 25 -5.58 6.49 4.19
C TYR A 25 -6.18 5.60 5.30
N ARG A 26 -5.52 4.49 5.65
CA ARG A 26 -6.00 3.50 6.65
C ARG A 26 -7.40 2.95 6.35
N ASP A 27 -7.66 2.67 5.07
CA ASP A 27 -8.91 2.10 4.56
C ASP A 27 -8.75 0.65 4.07
N GLY A 28 -7.54 0.08 4.18
CA GLY A 28 -7.21 -1.27 3.73
C GLY A 28 -6.76 -1.36 2.27
N PHE A 29 -6.69 -0.25 1.53
CA PHE A 29 -6.34 -0.21 0.11
C PHE A 29 -4.99 0.48 -0.12
N CYS A 30 -4.28 0.07 -1.19
CA CYS A 30 -3.05 0.74 -1.66
C CYS A 30 -3.37 1.89 -2.63
N ASN A 31 -4.41 2.67 -2.32
CA ASN A 31 -4.74 3.90 -3.03
C ASN A 31 -3.84 5.06 -2.55
N THR A 32 -3.67 6.05 -3.42
CA THR A 32 -2.78 7.20 -3.17
C THR A 32 -3.44 8.49 -3.63
N GLY A 33 -2.85 9.62 -3.28
CA GLY A 33 -3.32 10.95 -3.64
C GLY A 33 -2.34 12.03 -3.20
N ALA A 34 -2.76 13.31 -3.25
CA ALA A 34 -1.85 14.45 -3.12
C ALA A 34 -1.05 14.53 -1.79
N GLY A 35 -1.52 13.88 -0.72
CA GLY A 35 -0.82 13.85 0.57
C GLY A 35 0.17 12.70 0.74
N ASP A 36 0.11 11.68 -0.12
CA ASP A 36 0.93 10.47 -0.03
C ASP A 36 2.20 10.60 -0.86
N PHE A 37 3.16 11.38 -0.36
CA PHE A 37 4.46 11.57 -1.02
C PHE A 37 5.30 10.29 -1.08
N GLY A 38 5.03 9.32 -0.20
CA GLY A 38 5.70 8.02 -0.18
C GLY A 38 5.16 7.02 -1.21
N ALA A 39 4.03 7.34 -1.84
CA ALA A 39 3.35 6.49 -2.83
C ALA A 39 3.16 5.04 -2.34
N HIS A 40 2.31 4.85 -1.32
CA HIS A 40 1.99 3.55 -0.73
C HIS A 40 1.05 2.72 -1.64
N VAL A 41 1.47 2.50 -2.89
CA VAL A 41 0.67 1.89 -3.97
C VAL A 41 0.95 0.40 -4.21
N VAL A 42 1.94 -0.16 -3.52
CA VAL A 42 2.33 -1.57 -3.67
C VAL A 42 1.78 -2.39 -2.50
N CYS A 43 0.86 -3.31 -2.79
CA CYS A 43 0.47 -4.35 -1.84
C CYS A 43 1.53 -5.46 -1.86
N ALA A 44 2.15 -5.76 -0.73
CA ALA A 44 3.18 -6.77 -0.61
C ALA A 44 2.97 -7.64 0.63
N GLN A 45 3.30 -8.92 0.51
CA GLN A 45 3.35 -9.83 1.65
C GLN A 45 4.72 -9.71 2.32
N MET A 46 4.71 -9.38 3.61
CA MET A 46 5.94 -9.15 4.34
C MET A 46 6.67 -10.47 4.62
N THR A 47 7.99 -10.44 4.47
CA THR A 47 8.89 -11.54 4.85
C THR A 47 9.92 -11.02 5.84
N PRO A 48 10.47 -11.88 6.73
CA PRO A 48 11.50 -11.45 7.67
C PRO A 48 12.70 -10.77 7.00
N ALA A 49 13.15 -11.30 5.85
CA ALA A 49 14.27 -10.73 5.10
C ALA A 49 13.99 -9.29 4.61
N PHE A 50 12.78 -9.04 4.10
CA PHE A 50 12.39 -7.70 3.64
C PHE A 50 12.25 -6.71 4.81
N LEU A 51 11.73 -7.17 5.95
CA LEU A 51 11.62 -6.34 7.14
C LEU A 51 12.99 -5.91 7.69
N GLU A 52 13.94 -6.86 7.81
CA GLU A 52 15.30 -6.56 8.25
C GLU A 52 16.02 -5.61 7.29
N PHE A 53 15.91 -5.87 5.98
CA PHE A 53 16.45 -4.96 4.96
C PHE A 53 15.86 -3.55 5.10
N SER A 54 14.54 -3.44 5.23
CA SER A 54 13.85 -2.16 5.24
C SER A 54 14.19 -1.34 6.49
N LYS A 55 14.28 -1.99 7.64
CA LYS A 55 14.75 -1.38 8.90
C LYS A 55 16.18 -0.86 8.78
N ALA A 56 17.09 -1.63 8.17
CA ALA A 56 18.48 -1.22 7.97
C ALA A 56 18.62 0.01 7.06
N HIS A 57 17.64 0.27 6.19
CA HIS A 57 17.61 1.42 5.28
C HIS A 57 16.72 2.57 5.78
N GLY A 58 16.24 2.50 7.03
CA GLY A 58 15.41 3.55 7.64
C GLY A 58 14.02 3.67 7.04
N MET A 59 13.51 2.59 6.42
CA MET A 59 12.17 2.54 5.82
C MET A 59 11.10 2.02 6.80
N ILE A 60 11.51 1.53 7.98
CA ILE A 60 10.65 1.07 9.09
C ILE A 60 11.19 1.63 10.40
#